data_AF-A0A1A7PND9-F1
#
_entry.id   AF-A0A1A7PND9-F1
#
_cell.length_a   1.000
_cell.length_b   1.000
_cell.length_c   1.000
_cell.angle_alpha   90.00
_cell.angle_beta   90.00
_cell.angle_gamma   90.00
#
_symmetry.space_group_name_H-M   'P 1'
#
loop_
_entity.id
_entity.type
_entity.pdbx_description
1 polymer ?
#
loop_
_entity_poly.entity_id
_entity_poly.type
_entity_poly.pdbx_seq_one_letter_code
_entity_poly.pdbx_strand_id
1 'polypeptide(L)'
;MARVTVQDAVDKIGNRFDLILTAARRARELQLHVREPLVPEENDKPTVIALREIEEGLINNDIMDAQERHDALEQEHAELQAVSLLADVE
;
A
#
# COMPACT_ATOMS: atom_id res chain seq x y z
N MET A 1 -16.04 1.85 -11.53
CA MET A 1 -17.41 1.31 -11.74
C MET A 1 -18.15 1.22 -10.39
N ALA A 2 -19.49 1.04 -10.37
CA ALA A 2 -20.26 1.05 -9.12
C ALA A 2 -20.28 -0.33 -8.43
N ARG A 3 -19.41 -0.50 -7.42
CA ARG A 3 -19.45 -1.61 -6.48
C ARG A 3 -20.62 -1.40 -5.51
N VAL A 4 -21.47 -2.42 -5.32
CA VAL A 4 -22.66 -2.31 -4.46
C VAL A 4 -22.37 -2.70 -3.00
N THR A 5 -21.43 -3.62 -2.75
CA THR A 5 -21.14 -4.15 -1.42
C THR A 5 -19.63 -4.27 -1.14
N VAL A 6 -19.25 -4.23 0.14
CA VAL A 6 -17.87 -4.44 0.63
C VAL A 6 -17.74 -5.71 1.48
N GLN A 7 -18.71 -6.62 1.36
CA GLN A 7 -18.82 -7.78 2.27
C GLN A 7 -17.62 -8.70 2.15
N ASP A 8 -17.15 -8.99 0.93
CA ASP A 8 -16.01 -9.87 0.71
C ASP A 8 -14.72 -9.31 1.34
N ALA A 9 -14.50 -7.99 1.24
CA ALA A 9 -13.38 -7.32 1.91
C ALA A 9 -13.51 -7.35 3.44
N VAL A 10 -14.73 -7.22 3.98
CA VAL A 10 -15.00 -7.35 5.42
C VAL A 10 -14.68 -8.76 5.89
N ASP A 11 -15.02 -9.80 5.12
CA ASP A 11 -14.76 -11.19 5.48
C ASP A 11 -13.25 -11.53 5.51
N LYS A 12 -12.42 -10.76 4.77
CA LYS A 12 -10.96 -10.90 4.79
C LYS A 12 -10.29 -10.26 6.01
N ILE A 13 -10.74 -9.08 6.43
CA ILE A 13 -10.14 -8.34 7.56
C ILE A 13 -10.84 -8.65 8.89
N GLY A 14 -12.12 -9.02 8.86
CA GLY A 14 -12.96 -9.31 10.02
C GLY A 14 -13.50 -8.05 10.72
N ASN A 15 -12.72 -6.97 10.79
CA ASN A 15 -13.13 -5.70 11.39
C ASN A 15 -13.39 -4.63 10.32
N ARG A 16 -14.58 -4.01 10.38
CA ARG A 16 -15.01 -2.96 9.44
C ARG A 16 -14.23 -1.66 9.59
N PHE A 17 -13.83 -1.28 10.81
CA PHE A 17 -13.03 -0.08 11.03
C PHE A 17 -11.63 -0.25 10.47
N ASP A 18 -11.02 -1.41 10.72
CA ASP A 18 -9.69 -1.72 10.22
C ASP A 18 -9.72 -1.79 8.68
N LEU A 19 -10.76 -2.39 8.09
CA LEU A 19 -10.97 -2.35 6.65
C LEU A 19 -10.96 -0.93 6.10
N ILE A 20 -11.71 -0.02 6.72
CA ILE A 20 -11.78 1.39 6.28
C ILE A 20 -10.39 2.04 6.35
N LEU A 21 -9.66 1.82 7.44
CA LEU A 21 -8.33 2.39 7.64
C LEU A 21 -7.30 1.83 6.65
N THR A 22 -7.25 0.51 6.48
CA THR A 22 -6.34 -0.16 5.54
C THR A 22 -6.65 0.24 4.10
N ALA A 23 -7.92 0.21 3.70
CA ALA A 23 -8.33 0.59 2.35
C ALA A 23 -8.05 2.08 2.06
N ALA A 24 -8.27 2.97 3.03
CA ALA A 24 -7.96 4.39 2.88
C ALA A 24 -6.45 4.66 2.75
N ARG A 25 -5.63 3.99 3.56
CA ARG A 25 -4.16 4.05 3.47
C ARG A 25 -3.69 3.57 2.11
N ARG A 26 -4.13 2.39 1.66
CA ARG A 26 -3.76 1.83 0.36
C ARG A 26 -4.23 2.70 -0.81
N ALA A 27 -5.48 3.19 -0.77
CA ALA A 27 -6.00 4.07 -1.81
C ALA A 27 -5.19 5.36 -1.93
N ARG A 28 -4.61 5.87 -0.83
CA ARG A 28 -3.73 7.04 -0.85
C ARG A 28 -2.40 6.74 -1.55
N GLU A 29 -1.80 5.58 -1.33
CA GLU A 29 -0.58 5.16 -2.04
C GLU A 29 -0.80 5.10 -3.56
N LEU A 30 -1.92 4.50 -3.97
CA LEU A 30 -2.33 4.41 -5.37
C LEU A 30 -2.60 5.80 -5.96
N GLN A 31 -3.31 6.67 -5.24
CA GLN A 31 -3.62 8.02 -5.68
C GLN A 31 -2.38 8.90 -5.85
N LEU A 32 -1.35 8.69 -5.02
CA LEU A 32 -0.07 9.39 -5.08
C LEU A 32 0.93 8.72 -6.02
N HIS A 33 0.57 7.59 -6.64
CA HIS A 33 1.46 6.79 -7.49
C HIS A 33 2.76 6.38 -6.79
N VAL A 34 2.70 6.18 -5.45
CA VAL A 34 3.83 5.68 -4.66
C VAL A 34 4.02 4.19 -4.94
N ARG A 35 2.93 3.48 -5.22
CA ARG A 35 2.91 2.06 -5.56
C ARG A 35 1.94 1.82 -6.70
N GLU A 36 2.25 0.83 -7.50
CA GLU A 36 1.38 0.36 -8.58
C GLU A 36 0.26 -0.53 -8.02
N PRO A 37 -0.89 -0.59 -8.71
CA PRO A 37 -1.97 -1.52 -8.38
C PRO A 37 -1.54 -2.97 -8.64
N LEU A 38 -1.92 -3.86 -7.73
CA LEU A 38 -1.63 -5.29 -7.81
C LEU A 38 -2.72 -6.07 -8.56
N VAL A 39 -3.85 -5.42 -8.82
CA VAL A 39 -4.96 -5.94 -9.63
C VAL A 39 -5.14 -5.05 -10.87
N PRO A 40 -5.65 -5.59 -11.99
CA PRO A 40 -5.87 -4.81 -13.21
C PRO A 40 -6.80 -3.61 -13.00
N GLU A 41 -6.43 -2.47 -13.57
CA GLU A 41 -7.24 -1.25 -13.52
C GLU A 41 -8.39 -1.33 -14.53
N GLU A 42 -9.63 -1.32 -14.02
CA GLU A 42 -10.85 -1.38 -14.84
C GLU A 42 -11.60 -0.03 -14.83
N ASN A 43 -10.87 1.08 -14.99
CA ASN A 43 -11.38 2.46 -14.78
C ASN A 43 -12.01 2.66 -13.39
N ASP A 44 -11.43 1.99 -12.39
CA ASP A 44 -11.84 2.07 -11.01
C ASP A 44 -11.11 3.22 -10.29
N LYS A 45 -11.78 3.82 -9.31
CA LYS A 45 -11.11 4.77 -8.43
C LYS A 45 -10.12 4.02 -7.52
N PRO A 46 -9.05 4.66 -7.04
CA PRO A 46 -8.08 4.04 -6.14
C PRO A 46 -8.69 3.32 -4.93
N THR A 47 -9.80 3.85 -4.40
CA THR A 47 -10.55 3.22 -3.30
C THR A 47 -11.17 1.88 -3.67
N VAL A 48 -11.65 1.73 -4.90
CA VAL A 48 -12.24 0.47 -5.39
C VAL A 48 -11.15 -0.54 -5.70
N ILE A 49 -10.03 -0.09 -6.26
CA ILE A 49 -8.84 -0.93 -6.51
C ILE A 49 -8.32 -1.48 -5.18
N ALA A 50 -8.11 -0.63 -4.17
CA ALA A 50 -7.65 -1.06 -2.84
C ALA A 50 -8.56 -2.13 -2.21
N LEU A 51 -9.90 -1.98 -2.34
CA LEU A 51 -10.84 -2.99 -1.83
C LEU A 51 -10.71 -4.33 -2.56
N ARG A 52 -10.46 -4.32 -3.88
CA ARG A 52 -10.25 -5.55 -4.66
C ARG A 52 -8.94 -6.24 -4.29
N GLU A 53 -7.87 -5.47 -4.06
CA GLU A 53 -6.60 -6.02 -3.59
C GLU A 53 -6.75 -6.70 -2.22
N ILE A 54 -7.56 -6.13 -1.32
CA ILE A 54 -7.88 -6.72 0.00
C ILE A 54 -8.67 -8.03 -0.17
N GLU A 55 -9.59 -8.10 -1.12
CA GLU A 55 -10.40 -9.29 -1.39
C GLU A 55 -9.59 -10.44 -1.97
N GLU A 56 -8.60 -10.13 -2.81
CA GLU A 56 -7.63 -11.12 -3.29
C GLU A 56 -6.59 -11.49 -2.22
N GLY A 57 -6.57 -10.78 -1.08
CA GLY A 57 -5.62 -11.01 0.01
C GLY A 57 -4.20 -10.52 -0.31
N LEU A 58 -4.07 -9.67 -1.33
CA LEU A 58 -2.80 -9.06 -1.75
C LEU A 58 -2.40 -7.89 -0.85
N ILE A 59 -3.38 -7.27 -0.19
CA ILE A 59 -3.19 -6.17 0.75
C ILE A 59 -3.91 -6.48 2.07
N ASN A 60 -3.20 -6.28 3.16
CA ASN A 60 -3.72 -6.23 4.53
C ASN A 60 -2.77 -5.35 5.38
N ASN A 61 -3.12 -5.10 6.65
CA ASN A 61 -2.28 -4.25 7.52
C ASN A 61 -0.85 -4.79 7.68
N ASP A 62 -0.67 -6.09 7.86
CA ASP A 62 0.65 -6.68 8.06
C ASP A 62 1.57 -6.50 6.84
N ILE A 63 1.01 -6.66 5.64
CA ILE A 63 1.70 -6.45 4.36
C ILE A 63 2.09 -4.98 4.22
N MET A 64 1.18 -4.05 4.52
CA MET A 64 1.47 -2.62 4.43
C MET A 64 2.53 -2.19 5.44
N ASP A 65 2.48 -2.71 6.66
CA ASP A 65 3.48 -2.41 7.68
C ASP A 65 4.84 -3.03 7.34
N ALA A 66 4.86 -4.22 6.72
CA ALA A 66 6.09 -4.82 6.22
C ALA A 66 6.70 -3.99 5.07
N GLN A 67 5.85 -3.50 4.17
CA GLN A 67 6.23 -2.63 3.07
C GLN A 67 6.85 -1.33 3.57
N GLU A 68 6.24 -0.63 4.52
CA GLU A 68 6.82 0.60 5.09
C GLU A 68 8.15 0.35 5.82
N ARG A 69 8.28 -0.76 6.55
CA ARG A 69 9.56 -1.12 7.18
C ARG A 69 10.64 -1.35 6.14
N HIS A 70 10.32 -2.02 5.03
CA HIS A 70 11.27 -2.24 3.94
C HIS A 70 11.72 -0.92 3.32
N ASP A 71 10.78 -0.04 2.97
CA ASP A 71 11.06 1.27 2.39
C ASP A 71 11.96 2.11 3.32
N ALA A 72 11.69 2.09 4.63
CA ALA A 72 12.48 2.83 5.61
C ALA A 72 13.93 2.33 5.68
N LEU A 73 14.14 1.02 5.65
CA LEU A 73 15.48 0.42 5.65
C LEU A 73 16.24 0.74 4.35
N GLU A 74 15.56 0.71 3.20
CA GLU A 74 16.16 1.08 1.93
C GLU A 74 16.57 2.55 1.89
N GLN A 75 15.72 3.43 2.44
CA GLN A 75 16.04 4.86 2.59
C GLN A 75 17.26 5.08 3.48
N GLU A 76 17.30 4.46 4.66
CA GLU A 76 18.45 4.56 5.58
C GLU A 76 19.74 4.08 4.90
N HIS A 77 19.69 2.94 4.20
CA HIS A 77 20.86 2.41 3.50
C HIS A 77 21.31 3.34 2.36
N ALA A 78 20.38 3.89 1.58
CA ALA A 78 20.70 4.84 0.52
C ALA A 78 21.31 6.14 1.07
N GLU A 79 20.80 6.64 2.19
CA GLU A 79 21.35 7.81 2.89
C GLU A 79 22.77 7.55 3.38
N LEU A 80 23.01 6.42 4.05
CA LEU A 80 24.35 6.03 4.51
C LEU A 80 25.35 5.91 3.35
N GLN A 81 24.94 5.29 2.24
CA GLN A 81 25.78 5.20 1.03
C GLN A 81 26.10 6.59 0.48
N ALA A 82 25.11 7.48 0.38
CA ALA A 82 25.32 8.84 -0.11
C ALA A 82 26.26 9.64 0.80
N VAL A 83 26.11 9.52 2.13
CA VAL A 83 26.98 10.19 3.11
C VAL A 83 28.42 9.66 3.02
N SER A 84 28.61 8.34 2.88
CA SER A 84 29.93 7.74 2.69
C SER A 84 30.62 8.27 1.44
N LEU A 85 29.90 8.30 0.30
CA LEU A 85 30.45 8.80 -0.96
C LEU A 85 30.86 10.28 -0.89
N LEU A 86 30.15 11.09 -0.09
CA LEU A 86 30.52 12.49 0.13
C LEU A 86 31.77 12.62 1.02
N ALA A 87 31.95 11.73 2.00
CA ALA A 87 33.10 11.74 2.91
C ALA A 87 34.41 11.31 2.24
N ASP A 88 34.35 10.46 1.22
CA ASP A 88 35.54 9.96 0.48
C ASP A 88 36.11 10.98 -0.54
N VAL A 89 35.48 12.15 -0.70
CA VAL A 89 35.86 13.19 -1.68
C VAL A 89 36.71 14.32 -1.06
N GLU A 90 36.84 14.37 0.27
CA GLU A 90 37.82 15.23 1.00
C GLU A 90 39.16 14.51 1.25
#